data_AF-A0AAD8FD35-F1
#
_entry.id   AF-A0AAD8FD35-F1
#
_cell.length_a   1.000
_cell.length_b   1.000
_cell.length_c   1.000
_cell.angle_alpha   90.00
_cell.angle_beta   90.00
_cell.angle_gamma   90.00
#
_symmetry.space_group_name_H-M   'P 1'
#
loop_
_entity.id
_entity.type
_entity.pdbx_description
1 polymer ?
#
loop_
_entity_poly.entity_id
_entity_poly.type
_entity_poly.pdbx_seq_one_letter_code
_entity_poly.pdbx_strand_id
1 'polypeptide(L)' 'SEYLNMVEKCMNFACELMDLCRGTQEVEAVLSESDEGTERDPLARLKMAIRYMEKK' A
#
# COMPACT_ATOMS: atom_id res chain seq x y z
N SER A 1 -21.73 -10.21 0.38
CA SER A 1 -20.89 -11.42 0.15
C SER A 1 -19.73 -11.35 1.12
N GLU A 2 -19.41 -12.45 1.82
CA GLU A 2 -18.27 -12.52 2.77
C GLU A 2 -16.95 -12.09 2.14
N TYR A 3 -16.75 -12.36 0.85
CA TYR A 3 -15.58 -11.92 0.10
C TYR A 3 -15.41 -10.39 0.12
N LEU A 4 -16.49 -9.63 -0.11
CA LEU A 4 -16.42 -8.15 -0.09
C LEU A 4 -16.10 -7.61 1.31
N ASN A 5 -16.59 -8.26 2.36
CA ASN A 5 -16.25 -7.91 3.74
C ASN A 5 -14.75 -8.18 4.02
N MET A 6 -14.23 -9.30 3.52
CA MET A 6 -12.80 -9.61 3.64
C MET A 6 -11.93 -8.60 2.89
N VAL A 7 -12.32 -8.21 1.66
CA VAL A 7 -11.65 -7.16 0.90
C VAL A 7 -11.63 -5.85 1.69
N GLU A 8 -12.77 -5.43 2.26
CA GLU A 8 -12.83 -4.22 3.07
C GLU A 8 -11.89 -4.28 4.29
N LYS A 9 -11.81 -5.42 4.98
CA LYS A 9 -10.86 -5.60 6.09
C LYS A 9 -9.42 -5.50 5.64
N CYS A 10 -9.07 -6.05 4.48
CA CYS A 10 -7.72 -5.94 3.92
C CYS A 10 -7.37 -4.49 3.56
N MET A 11 -8.30 -3.74 2.95
CA MET A 11 -8.08 -2.31 2.65
C MET A 11 -7.92 -1.49 3.94
N ASN A 12 -8.74 -1.76 4.97
CA ASN A 12 -8.60 -1.07 6.26
C ASN A 12 -7.26 -1.38 6.93
N PHE A 13 -6.79 -2.63 6.86
CA PHE A 13 -5.48 -3.02 7.37
C PHE A 13 -4.34 -2.26 6.67
N ALA A 14 -4.40 -2.10 5.34
CA ALA A 14 -3.41 -1.32 4.60
C ALA A 14 -3.38 0.15 5.03
N CYS A 15 -4.55 0.74 5.31
CA CYS A 15 -4.67 2.10 5.85
C CYS A 15 -4.06 2.20 7.26
N GLU A 16 -4.45 1.29 8.17
CA GLU A 16 -3.92 1.26 9.54
C GLU A 16 -2.40 1.08 9.57
N LEU A 17 -1.84 0.27 8.66
CA LEU A 17 -0.40 0.10 8.54
C LEU A 17 0.31 1.39 8.11
N MET A 18 -0.24 2.14 7.16
CA MET A 18 0.32 3.44 6.75
C MET A 18 0.23 4.47 7.88
N ASP A 19 -0.88 4.51 8.61
CA ASP A 19 -1.08 5.43 9.74
C ASP A 19 -0.08 5.23 10.89
N LEU A 20 0.51 4.03 11.00
CA LEU A 20 1.52 3.71 12.01
C LEU A 20 2.92 4.24 11.66
N CYS A 21 3.16 4.68 10.42
CA CYS A 21 4.45 5.24 10.02
C CYS A 21 4.71 6.58 10.73
N ARG A 22 5.85 6.70 11.40
CA ARG A 22 6.27 7.89 12.17
C ARG A 22 7.42 8.65 11.53
N GLY A 23 7.97 8.14 10.43
CA GLY A 23 9.05 8.78 9.68
C GLY A 23 8.95 8.54 8.18
N THR A 24 9.62 9.42 7.42
CA THR A 24 9.65 9.37 5.96
C THR A 24 10.19 8.05 5.41
N GLN A 25 11.19 7.47 6.09
CA GLN A 25 11.80 6.21 5.68
C GLN A 25 10.82 5.03 5.75
N GLU A 26 9.93 5.01 6.75
CA GLU A 26 8.93 3.96 6.90
C GLU A 26 7.87 4.07 5.79
N VAL A 27 7.43 5.29 5.49
CA VAL A 27 6.50 5.56 4.38
C VAL A 27 7.12 5.18 3.04
N GLU A 28 8.36 5.56 2.78
CA GLU A 28 9.08 5.21 1.55
C GLU A 28 9.24 3.70 1.40
N ALA A 29 9.53 2.98 2.49
CA ALA A 29 9.63 1.52 2.47
C ALA A 29 8.29 0.84 2.17
N VAL A 30 7.18 1.40 2.66
CA VAL A 30 5.83 0.89 2.38
C VAL A 30 5.41 1.18 0.94
N LEU A 31 5.76 2.34 0.36
CA LEU A 31 5.30 2.75 -0.97
C LEU A 31 6.17 2.23 -2.14
N SER A 32 7.45 1.96 -1.91
CA SER A 32 8.40 1.54 -2.95
C SER A 32 8.34 0.04 -3.26
N GLU A 33 8.73 -0.34 -4.48
CA GLU A 33 8.94 -1.75 -4.83
C GLU A 33 10.28 -2.27 -4.28
N SER A 34 10.28 -3.50 -3.76
CA SER A 34 11.46 -4.15 -3.17
C SER A 34 12.19 -5.10 -4.14
N ASP A 35 11.96 -4.96 -5.45
CA ASP A 35 12.51 -5.89 -6.43
C ASP A 35 13.96 -5.51 -6.80
N GLU A 36 14.90 -6.46 -6.65
CA GLU A 36 16.34 -6.20 -6.69
C GLU A 36 16.93 -5.95 -8.09
N GLY A 37 16.10 -5.82 -9.13
CA GLY A 37 16.56 -5.80 -10.53
C GLY A 37 16.10 -4.63 -11.39
N THR A 38 15.18 -3.79 -10.91
CA THR A 38 14.58 -2.70 -11.70
C THR A 38 14.82 -1.37 -10.97
N GLU A 39 14.93 -0.25 -11.70
CA GLU A 39 14.94 1.08 -11.06
C GLU A 39 13.78 1.15 -10.06
N ARG A 40 14.10 1.32 -8.77
CA ARG A 40 13.09 1.31 -7.71
C ARG A 40 12.12 2.45 -7.97
N ASP A 41 10.91 2.14 -8.40
CA ASP A 41 9.83 3.12 -8.48
C ASP A 41 9.37 3.41 -7.05
N PRO A 42 9.65 4.61 -6.51
CA PRO A 42 9.33 4.95 -5.12
C PRO A 42 7.82 4.98 -4.85
N LEU A 43 7.00 4.97 -5.90
CA LEU A 43 5.54 5.05 -5.83
C LEU A 43 4.84 3.83 -6.44
N ALA A 44 5.56 2.71 -6.63
CA ALA A 44 5.02 1.50 -7.26
C ALA A 44 3.70 1.04 -6.61
N ARG A 45 3.68 0.96 -5.27
CA ARG A 45 2.48 0.51 -4.54
C ARG A 45 1.38 1.56 -4.49
N LEU A 46 1.71 2.85 -4.53
CA LEU A 46 0.71 3.92 -4.67
C LEU A 46 0.01 3.84 -6.04
N LYS A 47 0.78 3.67 -7.12
CA LYS A 47 0.22 3.48 -8.48
C LYS A 47 -0.66 2.23 -8.54
N MET A 48 -0.27 1.17 -7.83
CA MET A 48 -1.05 -0.05 -7.71
C MET A 48 -2.38 0.18 -6.96
N ALA A 49 -2.36 0.86 -5.80
CA ALA A 49 -3.55 1.21 -5.03
C ALA A 49 -4.57 2.01 -5.85
N ILE A 50 -4.09 2.99 -6.64
CA ILE A 50 -4.93 3.77 -7.57
C ILE A 50 -5.59 2.86 -8.63
N ARG A 51 -4.85 1.90 -9.20
CA ARG A 51 -5.41 0.93 -10.18
C ARG A 51 -6.48 0.04 -9.58
N TYR A 52 -6.34 -0.35 -8.31
CA TYR A 52 -7.32 -1.18 -7.61
C TYR A 52 -8.48 -0.39 -6.98
N MET A 53 -8.56 0.93 -7.23
CA MET A 53 -9.57 1.82 -6.64
C MET A 53 -9.60 1.76 -5.10
N GLU A 54 -8.44 1.60 -4.48
CA GLU A 54 -8.27 1.77 -3.05
C GLU A 54 -8.30 3.27 -2.73
N LYS A 55 -9.48 3.79 -2.36
CA LYS A 55 -9.77 5.24 -2.23
C LYS A 55 -9.67 5.78 -0.79
N LYS A 56 -9.54 4.91 0.20
CA LYS A 56 -9.50 5.30 1.61
C LYS A 56 -8.16 5.91 1.97
#